data_AF-A0A816Q7S2-F1
#
_entry.id   AF-A0A816Q7S2-F1
#
_cell.length_a   1.000
_cell.length_b   1.000
_cell.length_c   1.000
_cell.angle_alpha   90.00
_cell.angle_beta   90.00
_cell.angle_gamma   90.00
#
_symmetry.space_group_name_H-M   'P 1'
#
loop_
_entity.id
_entity.type
_entity.pdbx_description
1 polymer ?
#
loop_
_entity_poly.entity_id
_entity_poly.type
_entity_poly.pdbx_seq_one_letter_code
_entity_poly.pdbx_strand_id
1 'polypeptide(L)'
;MLAIFLIRTADNRSMIMNNAGDSYLPDLGKYGNWKYVVRAFDDRANSKNTFSNATIKSKRRIVLIGDSFAQDFYNMIIEGKHLLKYEICVFYVSARCQIYIGPEDRLSLIEARHRPTCTNTYDIKYALPLVRQANIIILAGYWQEWSAQRLPSTLKLLNLTEQQQMFVIGPKNFGKVNPALYVNKSIEYRLKQYQNSPTEVVKINQLLEKTIDKSIFVNIQKMVCKGRNETCSLFTRDGKLISHDGLHLTKYGARHIGNIIFKNKPLNRL
;
A
#
# COMPACT_ATOMS: atom_id res chain seq x y z
N MET A 1 54.60 30.87 -10.93
CA MET A 1 53.18 31.28 -10.90
C MET A 1 52.36 30.04 -10.53
N LEU A 2 52.03 29.89 -9.25
CA LEU A 2 51.27 28.75 -8.73
C LEU A 2 49.79 29.17 -8.61
N ALA A 3 48.90 28.58 -9.39
CA ALA A 3 47.47 28.85 -9.29
C ALA A 3 46.89 28.04 -8.12
N ILE A 4 46.56 28.73 -7.04
CA ILE A 4 45.87 28.17 -5.89
C ILE A 4 44.40 27.96 -6.28
N PHE A 5 44.02 26.70 -6.49
CA PHE A 5 42.62 26.29 -6.57
C PHE A 5 41.96 26.48 -5.19
N LEU A 6 41.10 27.48 -5.07
CA LEU A 6 40.16 27.59 -3.96
C LEU A 6 39.16 26.45 -4.05
N ILE A 7 39.34 25.44 -3.21
CA ILE A 7 38.34 24.41 -2.93
C ILE A 7 37.17 25.13 -2.25
N ARG A 8 36.08 25.37 -3.01
CA ARG A 8 34.77 25.67 -2.42
C ARG A 8 34.29 24.42 -1.69
N THR A 9 34.48 24.37 -0.38
CA THR A 9 33.74 23.45 0.48
C THR A 9 32.26 23.80 0.34
N ALA A 10 31.48 22.86 -0.19
CA ALA A 10 30.04 23.01 -0.26
C ALA A 10 29.49 23.11 1.17
N ASP A 11 29.09 24.32 1.55
CA ASP A 11 28.33 24.59 2.76
C ASP A 11 27.10 23.67 2.80
N ASN A 12 27.17 22.66 3.65
CA ASN A 12 26.06 21.79 4.03
C ASN A 12 25.09 22.53 5.00
N ARG A 13 24.99 23.86 4.86
CA ARG A 13 24.06 24.70 5.60
C ARG A 13 22.68 24.48 5.01
N SER A 14 21.96 23.51 5.57
CA SER A 14 20.52 23.42 5.40
C SER A 14 19.93 24.78 5.77
N MET A 15 19.43 25.52 4.79
CA MET A 15 18.66 26.73 5.04
C MET A 15 17.43 26.32 5.85
N ILE A 16 17.50 26.56 7.16
CA ILE A 16 16.37 26.47 8.06
C ILE A 16 15.49 27.66 7.70
N MET A 17 14.43 27.41 6.95
CA MET A 17 13.41 28.42 6.71
C MET A 17 12.20 28.07 7.55
N ASN A 18 11.93 28.92 8.54
CA ASN A 18 10.62 29.07 9.15
C ASN A 18 9.70 29.74 8.11
N ASN A 19 9.30 28.99 7.09
CA ASN A 19 8.22 29.45 6.21
C ASN A 19 6.92 29.32 7.01
N ALA A 20 6.26 30.45 7.29
CA ALA A 20 4.96 30.54 7.95
C ALA A 20 3.81 29.76 7.25
N GLY A 21 4.11 28.95 6.23
CA GLY A 21 3.19 28.05 5.53
C GLY A 21 3.68 26.59 5.39
N ASP A 22 4.84 26.20 5.93
CA ASP A 22 5.25 24.79 5.90
C ASP A 22 4.53 23.98 6.98
N SER A 23 3.51 23.23 6.59
CA SER A 23 2.75 22.38 7.52
C SER A 23 3.39 21.02 7.81
N TYR A 24 4.64 20.76 7.44
CA TYR A 24 5.27 19.44 7.63
C TYR A 24 5.22 18.91 9.06
N LEU A 25 5.60 19.72 10.05
CA LEU A 25 5.58 19.30 11.45
C LEU A 25 4.14 19.05 11.96
N PRO A 26 3.17 19.96 11.75
CA PRO A 26 1.76 19.67 12.02
C PRO A 26 1.23 18.41 11.31
N ASP A 27 1.59 18.23 10.05
CA ASP A 27 1.18 17.09 9.22
C ASP A 27 1.71 15.78 9.79
N LEU A 28 2.96 15.76 10.26
CA LEU A 28 3.58 14.59 10.88
C LEU A 28 2.82 14.17 12.14
N GLY A 29 2.49 15.11 13.02
CA GLY A 29 1.71 14.83 14.23
C GLY A 29 0.33 14.25 13.94
N LYS A 30 -0.35 14.77 12.91
CA LYS A 30 -1.72 14.38 12.57
C LYS A 30 -1.82 13.11 11.71
N TYR A 31 -0.92 12.94 10.76
CA TYR A 31 -1.04 11.94 9.67
C TYR A 31 0.16 11.00 9.54
N GLY A 32 1.21 11.18 10.33
CA GLY A 32 2.41 10.34 10.29
C GLY A 32 2.45 9.30 11.41
N ASN A 33 1.31 8.66 11.69
CA ASN A 33 1.23 7.63 12.73
C ASN A 33 0.25 6.52 12.37
N TRP A 34 0.36 5.40 13.10
CA TRP A 34 -0.46 4.21 12.91
C TRP A 34 -1.97 4.45 13.02
N LYS A 35 -2.42 5.39 13.87
CA LYS A 35 -3.86 5.67 14.00
C LYS A 35 -4.46 6.18 12.69
N TYR A 36 -3.70 6.94 11.90
CA TYR A 36 -4.16 7.35 10.56
C TYR A 36 -4.31 6.16 9.63
N VAL A 37 -3.32 5.24 9.63
CA VAL A 37 -3.28 4.08 8.73
C VAL A 37 -4.55 3.25 8.84
N VAL A 38 -4.93 2.91 10.06
CA VAL A 38 -5.96 1.88 10.30
C VAL A 38 -7.38 2.44 10.32
N ARG A 39 -7.56 3.70 10.75
CA ARG A 39 -8.86 4.23 11.17
C ARG A 39 -9.97 4.04 10.15
N ALA A 40 -9.78 4.49 8.91
CA ALA A 40 -10.87 4.48 7.93
C ALA A 40 -11.27 3.05 7.53
N PHE A 41 -10.30 2.15 7.40
CA PHE A 41 -10.55 0.74 7.09
C PHE A 41 -11.25 0.05 8.27
N ASP A 42 -10.77 0.26 9.50
CA ASP A 42 -11.32 -0.38 10.69
C ASP A 42 -12.71 0.15 11.02
N ASP A 43 -12.95 1.46 10.87
CA ASP A 43 -14.28 2.08 10.97
C ASP A 43 -15.23 1.43 9.94
N ARG A 44 -14.74 1.16 8.72
CA ARG A 44 -15.52 0.46 7.69
C ARG A 44 -15.77 -1.01 8.05
N ALA A 45 -14.77 -1.72 8.54
CA ALA A 45 -14.88 -3.12 8.95
C ALA A 45 -15.86 -3.30 10.13
N ASN A 46 -15.88 -2.35 11.07
CA ASN A 46 -16.74 -2.36 12.25
C ASN A 46 -18.16 -1.84 11.97
N SER A 47 -18.36 -1.06 10.90
CA SER A 47 -19.70 -0.73 10.40
C SER A 47 -20.41 -1.97 9.86
N LYS A 48 -21.71 -1.91 9.52
CA LYS A 48 -22.41 -3.00 8.80
C LYS A 48 -21.66 -3.33 7.50
N ASN A 49 -20.71 -4.26 7.57
CA ASN A 49 -19.76 -4.60 6.52
C ASN A 49 -20.36 -5.65 5.59
N THR A 50 -21.53 -5.31 5.06
CA THR A 50 -22.30 -6.10 4.11
C THR A 50 -22.70 -5.19 2.95
N PHE A 51 -22.89 -5.78 1.78
CA PHE A 51 -23.36 -5.00 0.64
C PHE A 51 -24.85 -4.70 0.78
N SER A 52 -25.23 -3.45 0.53
CA SER A 52 -26.61 -2.99 0.50
C SER A 52 -27.38 -3.59 -0.68
N ASN A 53 -28.70 -3.73 -0.53
CA ASN A 53 -29.56 -4.20 -1.64
C ASN A 53 -29.57 -3.23 -2.84
N ALA A 54 -29.26 -1.95 -2.63
CA ALA A 54 -29.25 -0.93 -3.67
C ALA A 54 -28.24 -1.20 -4.79
N THR A 55 -27.13 -1.89 -4.48
CA THR A 55 -26.04 -2.14 -5.44
C THR A 55 -26.08 -3.52 -6.10
N ILE A 56 -27.10 -4.34 -5.83
CA ILE A 56 -27.24 -5.71 -6.38
C ILE A 56 -27.08 -5.71 -7.91
N LYS A 57 -27.69 -4.73 -8.59
CA LYS A 57 -27.71 -4.67 -10.06
C LYS A 57 -26.59 -3.81 -10.66
N SER A 58 -25.85 -3.05 -9.85
CA SER A 58 -25.04 -1.93 -10.36
C SER A 58 -23.60 -2.29 -10.72
N LYS A 59 -23.18 -3.57 -10.62
CA LYS A 59 -21.79 -4.05 -10.79
C LYS A 59 -20.73 -3.25 -10.01
N ARG A 60 -21.14 -2.58 -8.93
CA ARG A 60 -20.32 -1.58 -8.20
C ARG A 60 -19.92 -2.06 -6.80
N ARG A 61 -19.80 -3.38 -6.60
CA ARG A 61 -19.43 -3.97 -5.31
C ARG A 61 -17.98 -4.38 -5.31
N ILE A 62 -17.19 -3.79 -4.42
CA ILE A 62 -15.79 -4.13 -4.20
C ILE A 62 -15.67 -4.83 -2.85
N VAL A 63 -14.96 -5.96 -2.81
CA VAL A 63 -14.37 -6.44 -1.56
C VAL A 63 -12.86 -6.21 -1.59
N LEU A 64 -12.35 -5.55 -0.56
CA LEU A 64 -10.93 -5.31 -0.33
C LEU A 64 -10.45 -6.16 0.84
N ILE A 65 -9.51 -7.07 0.58
CA ILE A 65 -9.05 -8.08 1.53
C ILE A 65 -7.56 -7.93 1.78
N GLY A 66 -7.15 -7.94 3.05
CA GLY A 66 -5.75 -8.04 3.43
C GLY A 66 -5.40 -7.34 4.73
N ASP A 67 -4.13 -6.97 4.88
CA ASP A 67 -3.56 -6.44 6.13
C ASP A 67 -3.48 -4.90 6.12
N SER A 68 -2.48 -4.34 6.79
CA SER A 68 -2.24 -2.90 6.79
C SER A 68 -1.91 -2.30 5.42
N PHE A 69 -1.53 -3.14 4.46
CA PHE A 69 -1.36 -2.72 3.07
C PHE A 69 -2.72 -2.57 2.37
N ALA A 70 -3.72 -3.36 2.76
CA ALA A 70 -5.11 -3.13 2.35
C ALA A 70 -5.67 -1.85 3.01
N GLN A 71 -5.31 -1.58 4.27
CA GLN A 71 -5.68 -0.33 4.94
C GLN A 71 -5.10 0.90 4.19
N ASP A 72 -3.82 0.83 3.80
CA ASP A 72 -3.22 1.88 2.97
C ASP A 72 -3.87 2.01 1.59
N PHE A 73 -4.21 0.90 0.93
CA PHE A 73 -4.91 0.94 -0.34
C PHE A 73 -6.30 1.60 -0.21
N TYR A 74 -7.01 1.31 0.88
CA TYR A 74 -8.27 1.99 1.19
C TYR A 74 -8.06 3.50 1.42
N ASN A 75 -7.00 3.89 2.11
CA ASN A 75 -6.65 5.30 2.26
C ASN A 75 -6.33 5.97 0.92
N MET A 76 -5.68 5.26 -0.03
CA MET A 76 -5.46 5.79 -1.39
C MET A 76 -6.78 6.08 -2.11
N ILE A 77 -7.78 5.23 -1.92
CA ILE A 77 -9.14 5.42 -2.47
C ILE A 77 -9.77 6.68 -1.88
N ILE A 78 -9.82 6.77 -0.55
CA ILE A 78 -10.51 7.85 0.16
C ILE A 78 -9.83 9.20 -0.08
N GLU A 79 -8.51 9.26 0.08
CA GLU A 79 -7.75 10.52 -0.04
C GLU A 79 -7.61 10.99 -1.48
N GLY A 80 -7.60 10.05 -2.43
CA GLY A 80 -7.61 10.35 -3.87
C GLY A 80 -9.01 10.57 -4.44
N LYS A 81 -10.08 10.36 -3.65
CA LYS A 81 -11.48 10.38 -4.10
C LYS A 81 -11.72 9.44 -5.30
N HIS A 82 -11.08 8.29 -5.29
CA HIS A 82 -11.27 7.24 -6.29
C HIS A 82 -12.47 6.36 -5.92
N LEU A 83 -13.03 5.66 -6.91
CA LEU A 83 -14.08 4.65 -6.70
C LEU A 83 -15.32 5.14 -5.93
N LEU A 84 -15.64 6.45 -5.95
CA LEU A 84 -16.77 7.04 -5.20
C LEU A 84 -18.15 6.43 -5.53
N LYS A 85 -18.27 5.81 -6.70
CA LYS A 85 -19.50 5.15 -7.16
C LYS A 85 -19.60 3.70 -6.67
N TYR A 86 -18.55 3.16 -6.05
CA TYR A 86 -18.49 1.78 -5.59
C TYR A 86 -18.87 1.68 -4.13
N GLU A 87 -19.63 0.63 -3.82
CA GLU A 87 -19.79 0.17 -2.45
C GLU A 87 -18.64 -0.78 -2.12
N ILE A 88 -17.87 -0.44 -1.10
CA ILE A 88 -16.66 -1.17 -0.73
C ILE A 88 -16.90 -1.85 0.61
N CYS A 89 -16.81 -3.17 0.65
CA CYS A 89 -16.66 -3.94 1.89
C CYS A 89 -15.20 -4.30 2.08
N VAL A 90 -14.77 -4.42 3.33
CA VAL A 90 -13.36 -4.69 3.66
C VAL A 90 -13.25 -5.94 4.51
N PHE A 91 -12.16 -6.69 4.40
CA PHE A 91 -11.94 -7.85 5.25
C PHE A 91 -10.48 -7.92 5.66
N TYR A 92 -10.23 -7.86 6.96
CA TYR A 92 -8.87 -7.84 7.48
C TYR A 92 -8.30 -9.26 7.60
N VAL A 93 -7.16 -9.50 6.96
CA VAL A 93 -6.32 -10.69 7.15
C VAL A 93 -4.97 -10.18 7.63
N SER A 94 -4.55 -10.55 8.84
CA SER A 94 -3.28 -10.09 9.40
C SER A 94 -2.08 -10.48 8.52
N ALA A 95 -1.09 -9.58 8.43
CA ALA A 95 0.19 -9.82 7.73
C ALA A 95 0.96 -11.03 8.28
N ARG A 96 0.64 -11.51 9.49
CA ARG A 96 1.23 -12.74 10.04
C ARG A 96 0.52 -14.00 9.57
N CYS A 97 -0.76 -13.88 9.23
CA CYS A 97 -1.62 -14.99 8.86
C CYS A 97 -1.65 -15.24 7.36
N GLN A 98 -1.36 -14.20 6.57
CA GLN A 98 -1.25 -14.20 5.12
C GLN A 98 -2.54 -14.64 4.40
N ILE A 99 -2.64 -14.23 3.13
CA ILE A 99 -3.74 -14.66 2.27
C ILE A 99 -3.35 -16.00 1.64
N TYR A 100 -4.09 -17.05 1.96
CA TYR A 100 -3.87 -18.37 1.38
C TYR A 100 -5.13 -19.23 1.42
N ILE A 101 -5.45 -19.84 0.29
CA ILE A 101 -6.40 -20.95 0.16
C ILE A 101 -5.69 -22.03 -0.65
N GLY A 102 -5.59 -23.24 -0.09
CA GLY A 102 -4.92 -24.35 -0.73
C GLY A 102 -5.05 -25.65 0.06
N PRO A 103 -4.47 -26.74 -0.47
CA PRO A 103 -4.57 -28.06 0.14
C PRO A 103 -3.67 -28.23 1.37
N GLU A 104 -2.64 -27.39 1.54
CA GLU A 104 -1.75 -27.46 2.69
C GLU A 104 -2.46 -26.93 3.94
N ASP A 105 -2.09 -27.45 5.11
CA ASP A 105 -2.45 -26.80 6.36
C ASP A 105 -1.76 -25.44 6.44
N ARG A 106 -2.54 -24.37 6.28
CA ARG A 106 -2.07 -23.00 6.38
C ARG A 106 -1.34 -22.71 7.70
N LEU A 107 -1.79 -23.28 8.82
CA LEU A 107 -1.18 -23.00 10.13
C LEU A 107 0.25 -23.58 10.20
N SER A 108 0.52 -24.66 9.47
CA SER A 108 1.88 -25.23 9.35
C SER A 108 2.87 -24.29 8.65
N LEU A 109 2.38 -23.43 7.75
CA LEU A 109 3.17 -22.43 7.02
C LEU A 109 3.41 -21.14 7.82
N ILE A 110 2.69 -20.97 8.94
CA ILE A 110 2.78 -19.80 9.81
C ILE A 110 3.70 -20.11 10.99
N GLU A 111 4.54 -19.15 11.37
CA GLU A 111 5.39 -19.25 12.57
C GLU A 111 4.57 -19.61 13.81
N ALA A 112 5.07 -20.56 14.62
CA ALA A 112 4.33 -21.14 15.75
C ALA A 112 3.72 -20.08 16.70
N ARG A 113 4.47 -19.01 16.99
CA ARG A 113 4.04 -17.90 17.85
C ARG A 113 2.83 -17.11 17.33
N HIS A 114 2.52 -17.20 16.04
CA HIS A 114 1.42 -16.46 15.41
C HIS A 114 0.19 -17.33 15.15
N ARG A 115 0.35 -18.66 15.12
CA ARG A 115 -0.74 -19.61 14.84
C ARG A 115 -2.01 -19.39 15.68
N PRO A 116 -1.95 -19.15 17.01
CA PRO A 116 -3.16 -18.97 17.81
C PRO A 116 -4.02 -17.80 17.31
N THR A 117 -3.38 -16.70 16.89
CA THR A 117 -4.04 -15.51 16.36
C THR A 117 -4.47 -15.64 14.90
N CYS A 118 -3.97 -16.64 14.19
CA CYS A 118 -4.28 -16.89 12.78
C CYS A 118 -5.37 -17.94 12.59
N THR A 119 -6.20 -18.12 13.61
CA THR A 119 -7.44 -18.88 13.55
C THR A 119 -8.62 -17.95 13.29
N ASN A 120 -9.77 -18.50 12.91
CA ASN A 120 -11.04 -17.78 12.84
C ASN A 120 -11.01 -16.55 11.90
N THR A 121 -11.43 -15.37 12.40
CA THR A 121 -11.72 -14.15 11.64
C THR A 121 -10.55 -13.58 10.84
N TYR A 122 -9.32 -14.06 11.05
CA TYR A 122 -8.15 -13.69 10.24
C TYR A 122 -7.86 -14.68 9.09
N ASP A 123 -8.75 -15.65 8.84
CA ASP A 123 -8.72 -16.48 7.65
C ASP A 123 -9.53 -15.88 6.50
N ILE A 124 -8.91 -15.77 5.32
CA ILE A 124 -9.58 -15.34 4.09
C ILE A 124 -10.81 -16.20 3.77
N LYS A 125 -10.88 -17.46 4.24
CA LYS A 125 -12.08 -18.30 4.10
C LYS A 125 -13.34 -17.64 4.67
N TYR A 126 -13.23 -16.79 5.69
CA TYR A 126 -14.37 -16.04 6.22
C TYR A 126 -14.75 -14.83 5.36
N ALA A 127 -13.91 -14.41 4.43
CA ALA A 127 -14.25 -13.39 3.43
C ALA A 127 -15.06 -13.94 2.26
N LEU A 128 -15.16 -15.27 2.10
CA LEU A 128 -15.82 -15.90 0.94
C LEU A 128 -17.28 -15.43 0.71
N PRO A 129 -18.13 -15.21 1.74
CA PRO A 129 -19.45 -14.64 1.52
C PRO A 129 -19.42 -13.25 0.87
N LEU A 130 -18.42 -12.41 1.18
CA LEU A 130 -18.23 -11.10 0.54
C LEU A 130 -17.68 -11.26 -0.87
N VAL A 131 -16.71 -12.15 -1.06
CA VAL A 131 -16.15 -12.50 -2.39
C VAL A 131 -17.26 -12.88 -3.36
N ARG A 132 -18.19 -13.76 -2.97
CA ARG A 132 -19.30 -14.22 -3.82
C ARG A 132 -20.28 -13.11 -4.22
N GLN A 133 -20.40 -12.06 -3.40
CA GLN A 133 -21.32 -10.95 -3.65
C GLN A 133 -20.66 -9.77 -4.38
N ALA A 134 -19.33 -9.70 -4.37
CA ALA A 134 -18.57 -8.62 -4.98
C ALA A 134 -18.43 -8.82 -6.49
N ASN A 135 -18.37 -7.73 -7.24
CA ASN A 135 -18.03 -7.75 -8.66
C ASN A 135 -16.53 -7.57 -8.87
N ILE A 136 -15.86 -6.89 -7.95
CA ILE A 136 -14.43 -6.65 -7.97
C ILE A 136 -13.85 -7.12 -6.64
N ILE A 137 -12.81 -7.93 -6.73
CA ILE A 137 -12.06 -8.45 -5.60
C ILE A 137 -10.67 -7.85 -5.67
N ILE A 138 -10.23 -7.25 -4.56
CA ILE A 138 -8.89 -6.66 -4.44
C ILE A 138 -8.18 -7.33 -3.26
N LEU A 139 -7.04 -7.96 -3.53
CA LEU A 139 -6.16 -8.52 -2.51
C LEU A 139 -4.96 -7.60 -2.34
N ALA A 140 -4.69 -7.13 -1.13
CA ALA A 140 -3.57 -6.24 -0.85
C ALA A 140 -2.90 -6.62 0.48
N GLY A 141 -1.62 -7.00 0.43
CA GLY A 141 -0.94 -7.48 1.63
C GLY A 141 0.55 -7.17 1.66
N TYR A 142 1.12 -7.27 2.85
CA TYR A 142 2.54 -7.49 3.05
C TYR A 142 2.86 -8.96 2.79
N TRP A 143 2.97 -9.31 1.52
CA TRP A 143 3.12 -10.69 1.07
C TRP A 143 4.43 -11.31 1.57
N GLN A 144 4.32 -12.40 2.33
CA GLN A 144 5.42 -13.31 2.60
C GLN A 144 5.67 -14.19 1.39
N GLU A 145 6.92 -14.63 1.21
CA GLU A 145 7.34 -15.40 0.05
C GLU A 145 6.47 -16.65 -0.18
N TRP A 146 6.20 -17.42 0.87
CA TRP A 146 5.41 -18.66 0.75
C TRP A 146 3.98 -18.40 0.27
N SER A 147 3.37 -17.28 0.69
CA SER A 147 2.00 -16.90 0.28
C SER A 147 2.01 -16.37 -1.15
N ALA A 148 2.99 -15.54 -1.51
CA ALA A 148 3.17 -15.04 -2.88
C ALA A 148 3.40 -16.17 -3.90
N GLN A 149 4.19 -17.19 -3.54
CA GLN A 149 4.41 -18.39 -4.37
C GLN A 149 3.11 -19.16 -4.62
N ARG A 150 2.22 -19.21 -3.62
CA ARG A 150 0.96 -19.97 -3.63
C ARG A 150 -0.25 -19.16 -4.08
N LEU A 151 -0.05 -17.90 -4.42
CA LEU A 151 -1.14 -17.01 -4.82
C LEU A 151 -1.91 -17.54 -6.04
N PRO A 152 -1.29 -18.13 -7.09
CA PRO A 152 -2.05 -18.71 -8.20
C PRO A 152 -3.07 -19.77 -7.76
N SER A 153 -2.69 -20.66 -6.85
CA SER A 153 -3.58 -21.67 -6.27
C SER A 153 -4.71 -21.03 -5.45
N THR A 154 -4.38 -19.99 -4.67
CA THR A 154 -5.38 -19.23 -3.91
C THR A 154 -6.39 -18.57 -4.85
N LEU A 155 -5.93 -17.91 -5.92
CA LEU A 155 -6.79 -17.25 -6.90
C LEU A 155 -7.71 -18.25 -7.61
N LYS A 156 -7.20 -19.44 -7.98
CA LYS A 156 -8.02 -20.51 -8.55
C LYS A 156 -9.10 -20.98 -7.58
N LEU A 157 -8.77 -21.13 -6.29
CA LEU A 157 -9.70 -21.62 -5.27
C LEU A 157 -10.68 -20.57 -4.75
N LEU A 158 -10.48 -19.29 -5.06
CA LEU A 158 -11.53 -18.28 -4.89
C LEU A 158 -12.73 -18.53 -5.83
N ASN A 159 -12.54 -19.31 -6.90
CA ASN A 159 -13.59 -19.76 -7.81
C ASN A 159 -14.47 -18.61 -8.32
N LEU A 160 -13.81 -17.58 -8.85
CA LEU A 160 -14.48 -16.39 -9.37
C LEU A 160 -15.26 -16.72 -10.64
N THR A 161 -16.41 -16.07 -10.79
CA THR A 161 -17.18 -16.10 -12.04
C THR A 161 -16.52 -15.23 -13.12
N GLU A 162 -16.86 -15.46 -14.39
CA GLU A 162 -16.36 -14.65 -15.52
C GLU A 162 -16.73 -13.16 -15.42
N GLN A 163 -17.80 -12.84 -14.67
CA GLN A 163 -18.26 -11.48 -14.47
C GLN A 163 -17.51 -10.76 -13.34
N GLN A 164 -16.71 -11.49 -12.55
CA GLN A 164 -15.92 -10.92 -11.47
C GLN A 164 -14.53 -10.52 -11.95
N GLN A 165 -14.05 -9.39 -11.44
CA GLN A 165 -12.70 -8.90 -11.69
C GLN A 165 -11.82 -9.08 -10.47
N MET A 166 -10.56 -9.44 -10.69
CA MET A 166 -9.55 -9.59 -9.65
C MET A 166 -8.45 -8.54 -9.83
N PHE A 167 -7.95 -8.03 -8.71
CA PHE A 167 -6.71 -7.28 -8.65
C PHE A 167 -5.87 -7.71 -7.46
N VAL A 168 -4.57 -7.85 -7.68
CA VAL A 168 -3.59 -8.13 -6.64
C VAL A 168 -2.67 -6.93 -6.53
N ILE A 169 -2.60 -6.35 -5.33
CA ILE A 169 -1.77 -5.20 -5.04
C ILE A 169 -0.44 -5.67 -4.45
N GLY A 170 0.65 -5.40 -5.15
CA GLY A 170 2.01 -5.71 -4.71
C GLY A 170 2.44 -4.85 -3.52
N PRO A 171 3.39 -5.33 -2.71
CA PRO A 171 3.85 -4.59 -1.55
C PRO A 171 4.66 -3.36 -1.98
N LYS A 172 4.58 -2.30 -1.17
CA LYS A 172 5.37 -1.07 -1.30
C LYS A 172 6.31 -0.89 -0.11
N ASN A 173 7.49 -0.33 -0.33
CA ASN A 173 8.40 0.07 0.73
C ASN A 173 9.38 1.17 0.25
N PHE A 174 9.41 2.30 0.96
CA PHE A 174 10.19 3.50 0.63
C PHE A 174 11.56 3.52 1.31
N GLY A 175 12.05 2.39 1.80
CA GLY A 175 13.33 2.26 2.48
C GLY A 175 13.31 2.84 3.89
N LYS A 176 14.48 3.26 4.38
CA LYS A 176 14.61 3.82 5.74
C LYS A 176 14.07 5.24 5.77
N VAL A 177 13.02 5.46 6.56
CA VAL A 177 12.45 6.80 6.77
C VAL A 177 12.52 7.17 8.25
N ASN A 178 13.07 8.35 8.53
CA ASN A 178 13.00 8.97 9.85
C ASN A 178 12.42 10.38 9.69
N PRO A 179 11.11 10.57 9.94
CA PRO A 179 10.45 11.86 9.72
C PRO A 179 11.07 13.02 10.52
N ALA A 180 11.59 12.74 11.71
CA ALA A 180 12.17 13.78 12.57
C ALA A 180 13.38 14.48 11.93
N LEU A 181 14.14 13.79 11.07
CA LEU A 181 15.32 14.36 10.39
C LEU A 181 14.98 15.46 9.38
N TYR A 182 13.70 15.54 8.98
CA TYR A 182 13.24 16.49 7.96
C TYR A 182 12.46 17.67 8.54
N VAL A 183 12.30 17.70 9.87
CA VAL A 183 11.79 18.87 10.59
C VAL A 183 12.74 20.04 10.35
N ASN A 184 12.18 21.23 10.10
CA ASN A 184 12.92 22.46 9.80
C ASN A 184 13.81 22.42 8.54
N LYS A 185 13.69 21.39 7.69
CA LYS A 185 14.33 21.34 6.37
C LYS A 185 13.45 22.01 5.32
N SER A 186 14.07 22.71 4.37
CA SER A 186 13.35 23.32 3.25
C SER A 186 12.66 22.28 2.37
N ILE A 187 11.62 22.70 1.63
CA ILE A 187 10.97 21.86 0.62
C ILE A 187 12.00 21.38 -0.41
N GLU A 188 12.90 22.27 -0.87
CA GLU A 188 13.95 21.91 -1.82
C GLU A 188 14.83 20.77 -1.30
N TYR A 189 15.22 20.80 -0.03
CA TYR A 189 15.98 19.70 0.59
C TYR A 189 15.18 18.40 0.58
N ARG A 190 13.90 18.45 1.00
CA ARG A 190 13.01 17.28 1.06
C ARG A 190 12.79 16.65 -0.31
N LEU A 191 12.62 17.44 -1.37
CA LEU A 191 12.42 16.94 -2.74
C LEU A 191 13.64 16.17 -3.30
N LYS A 192 14.82 16.37 -2.72
CA LYS A 192 16.06 15.66 -3.08
C LYS A 192 16.28 14.37 -2.29
N GLN A 193 15.33 13.96 -1.43
CA GLN A 193 15.46 12.76 -0.61
C GLN A 193 14.90 11.53 -1.33
N TYR A 194 15.78 10.55 -1.54
CA TYR A 194 15.49 9.28 -2.19
C TYR A 194 16.05 8.14 -1.35
N GLN A 195 15.41 6.98 -1.44
CA GLN A 195 15.84 5.74 -0.79
C GLN A 195 15.74 4.55 -1.74
N ASN A 196 16.57 3.55 -1.50
CA ASN A 196 16.43 2.26 -2.14
C ASN A 196 15.33 1.44 -1.47
N SER A 197 14.59 0.71 -2.29
CA SER A 197 13.64 -0.29 -1.82
C SER A 197 14.40 -1.45 -1.16
N PRO A 198 13.93 -2.03 -0.04
CA PRO A 198 14.53 -3.24 0.50
C PRO A 198 14.48 -4.39 -0.50
N THR A 199 15.57 -5.15 -0.60
CA THR A 199 15.72 -6.26 -1.55
C THR A 199 14.60 -7.29 -1.44
N GLU A 200 14.12 -7.57 -0.22
CA GLU A 200 13.00 -8.48 0.02
C GLU A 200 11.72 -8.04 -0.71
N VAL A 201 11.35 -6.77 -0.60
CA VAL A 201 10.15 -6.21 -1.26
C VAL A 201 10.29 -6.23 -2.78
N VAL A 202 11.49 -6.00 -3.29
CA VAL A 202 11.79 -6.12 -4.72
C VAL A 202 11.61 -7.57 -5.18
N LYS A 203 12.16 -8.54 -4.45
CA LYS A 203 12.03 -9.98 -4.75
C LYS A 203 10.59 -10.44 -4.73
N ILE A 204 9.79 -10.01 -3.75
CA ILE A 204 8.37 -10.35 -3.66
C ILE A 204 7.58 -9.76 -4.82
N ASN A 205 7.81 -8.49 -5.19
CA ASN A 205 7.17 -7.92 -6.38
C ASN A 205 7.56 -8.66 -7.66
N GLN A 206 8.84 -9.01 -7.83
CA GLN A 206 9.30 -9.80 -8.98
C GLN A 206 8.69 -11.20 -9.02
N LEU A 207 8.52 -11.85 -7.85
CA LEU A 207 7.84 -13.13 -7.74
C LEU A 207 6.38 -12.99 -8.18
N LEU A 208 5.65 -12.00 -7.68
CA LEU A 208 4.27 -11.74 -8.08
C LEU A 208 4.16 -11.41 -9.59
N GLU A 209 5.03 -10.56 -10.15
CA GLU A 209 5.05 -10.30 -11.60
C GLU A 209 5.22 -11.56 -12.46
N LYS A 210 5.88 -12.60 -11.91
CA LYS A 210 6.10 -13.89 -12.59
C LYS A 210 4.96 -14.87 -12.38
N THR A 211 4.32 -14.87 -11.19
CA THR A 211 3.34 -15.90 -10.82
C THR A 211 1.90 -15.55 -11.19
N ILE A 212 1.56 -14.26 -11.33
CA ILE A 212 0.20 -13.82 -11.62
C ILE A 212 0.09 -12.99 -12.90
N ASP A 213 -1.09 -12.99 -13.52
CA ASP A 213 -1.35 -12.29 -14.76
C ASP A 213 -1.15 -10.77 -14.61
N LYS A 214 -0.42 -10.17 -15.54
CA LYS A 214 -0.14 -8.72 -15.57
C LYS A 214 -1.40 -7.86 -15.66
N SER A 215 -2.49 -8.40 -16.18
CA SER A 215 -3.80 -7.74 -16.28
C SER A 215 -4.54 -7.62 -14.94
N ILE A 216 -4.07 -8.32 -13.89
CA ILE A 216 -4.62 -8.24 -12.54
C ILE A 216 -3.59 -7.74 -11.51
N PHE A 217 -2.28 -7.82 -11.79
CA PHE A 217 -1.25 -7.38 -10.84
C PHE A 217 -0.98 -5.88 -10.90
N VAL A 218 -0.89 -5.25 -9.73
CA VAL A 218 -0.52 -3.84 -9.54
C VAL A 218 0.80 -3.77 -8.78
N ASN A 219 1.91 -3.62 -9.50
CA ASN A 219 3.21 -3.37 -8.89
C ASN A 219 3.34 -1.89 -8.47
N ILE A 220 2.80 -1.54 -7.30
CA ILE A 220 2.84 -0.17 -6.77
C ILE A 220 4.29 0.33 -6.70
N GLN A 221 5.21 -0.50 -6.19
CA GLN A 221 6.61 -0.14 -6.03
C GLN A 221 7.22 0.37 -7.34
N LYS A 222 7.09 -0.42 -8.41
CA LYS A 222 7.63 -0.07 -9.74
C LYS A 222 6.93 1.12 -10.37
N MET A 223 5.67 1.38 -10.04
CA MET A 223 4.93 2.55 -10.53
C MET A 223 5.42 3.85 -9.89
N VAL A 224 5.80 3.83 -8.61
CA VAL A 224 6.10 5.05 -7.84
C VAL A 224 7.60 5.32 -7.69
N CYS A 225 8.45 4.29 -7.68
CA CYS A 225 9.90 4.43 -7.52
C CYS A 225 10.58 4.62 -8.88
N LYS A 226 10.54 5.86 -9.37
CA LYS A 226 11.07 6.28 -10.68
C LYS A 226 12.38 7.08 -10.60
N GLY A 227 13.01 7.13 -9.43
CA GLY A 227 14.31 7.78 -9.28
C GLY A 227 15.43 7.00 -9.98
N ARG A 228 16.63 7.56 -9.98
CA ARG A 228 17.83 6.88 -10.50
C ARG A 228 17.99 5.53 -9.81
N ASN A 229 18.27 4.48 -10.58
CA ASN A 229 18.36 3.09 -10.11
C ASN A 229 17.08 2.60 -9.39
N GLU A 230 15.90 3.04 -9.86
CA GLU A 230 14.60 2.69 -9.27
C GLU A 230 14.45 3.09 -7.79
N THR A 231 15.16 4.15 -7.39
CA THR A 231 14.99 4.74 -6.05
C THR A 231 13.61 5.37 -5.89
N CYS A 232 13.12 5.36 -4.66
CA CYS A 232 11.84 5.93 -4.28
C CYS A 232 12.05 7.32 -3.69
N SER A 233 11.26 8.30 -4.16
CA SER A 233 11.22 9.58 -3.46
C SER A 233 10.55 9.41 -2.10
N LEU A 234 11.05 10.10 -1.07
CA LEU A 234 10.42 10.12 0.25
C LEU A 234 9.29 11.16 0.35
N PHE A 235 9.23 12.09 -0.60
CA PHE A 235 8.33 13.23 -0.56
C PHE A 235 7.56 13.38 -1.87
N THR A 236 6.32 13.83 -1.75
CA THR A 236 5.53 14.34 -2.87
C THR A 236 6.16 15.63 -3.42
N ARG A 237 5.74 16.06 -4.62
CA ARG A 237 6.21 17.31 -5.24
C ARG A 237 5.97 18.56 -4.40
N ASP A 238 5.01 18.52 -3.48
CA ASP A 238 4.69 19.61 -2.56
C ASP A 238 5.50 19.54 -1.25
N GLY A 239 6.54 18.69 -1.20
CA GLY A 239 7.38 18.52 -0.01
C GLY A 239 6.70 17.78 1.15
N LYS A 240 5.58 17.09 0.90
CA LYS A 240 4.87 16.29 1.91
C LYS A 240 5.40 14.86 1.96
N LEU A 241 5.59 14.33 3.17
CA LEU A 241 6.10 12.97 3.38
C LEU A 241 5.18 11.93 2.76
N ILE A 242 5.72 10.93 2.06
CA ILE A 242 4.94 9.84 1.47
C ILE A 242 4.63 8.75 2.49
N SER A 243 5.64 8.30 3.24
CA SER A 243 5.51 7.24 4.24
C SER A 243 6.20 7.65 5.53
N HIS A 244 5.61 7.32 6.69
CA HIS A 244 6.16 7.74 7.98
C HIS A 244 7.18 6.74 8.57
N ASP A 245 7.14 5.48 8.14
CA ASP A 245 8.03 4.40 8.58
C ASP A 245 8.70 3.65 7.41
N GLY A 246 8.44 4.07 6.17
CA GLY A 246 8.86 3.39 4.95
C GLY A 246 7.86 2.35 4.44
N LEU A 247 6.94 1.86 5.26
CA LEU A 247 5.95 0.83 4.91
C LEU A 247 4.55 1.44 4.69
N HIS A 248 4.12 2.27 5.64
CA HIS A 248 2.77 2.81 5.75
C HIS A 248 2.69 4.26 5.31
N LEU A 249 1.60 4.61 4.65
CA LEU A 249 1.47 5.92 4.02
C LEU A 249 1.00 6.98 5.00
N THR A 250 1.43 8.20 4.74
CA THR A 250 0.74 9.37 5.28
C THR A 250 -0.49 9.67 4.43
N LYS A 251 -1.33 10.60 4.88
CA LYS A 251 -2.41 11.20 4.07
C LYS A 251 -1.96 11.62 2.67
N TYR A 252 -0.86 12.36 2.59
CA TYR A 252 -0.36 12.90 1.34
C TYR A 252 0.23 11.80 0.46
N GLY A 253 0.90 10.82 1.06
CA GLY A 253 1.39 9.64 0.34
C GLY A 253 0.26 8.80 -0.24
N ALA A 254 -0.80 8.55 0.52
CA ALA A 254 -1.99 7.83 0.07
C ALA A 254 -2.64 8.52 -1.13
N ARG A 255 -2.87 9.84 -1.05
CA ARG A 255 -3.39 10.64 -2.17
C ARG A 255 -2.46 10.59 -3.38
N HIS A 256 -1.16 10.81 -3.17
CA HIS A 256 -0.17 10.85 -4.23
C HIS A 256 -0.09 9.53 -5.00
N ILE A 257 0.03 8.42 -4.28
CA ILE A 257 0.14 7.08 -4.86
C ILE A 257 -1.18 6.65 -5.48
N GLY A 258 -2.32 6.90 -4.82
CA GLY A 258 -3.65 6.65 -5.37
C GLY A 258 -3.82 7.30 -6.74
N ASN A 259 -3.46 8.58 -6.86
CA ASN A 259 -3.52 9.30 -8.13
C ASN A 259 -2.61 8.75 -9.24
N ILE A 260 -1.54 8.03 -8.88
CA ILE A 260 -0.69 7.32 -9.85
C ILE A 260 -1.36 6.01 -10.25
N ILE A 261 -1.68 5.15 -9.29
CA ILE A 261 -2.09 3.76 -9.60
C ILE A 261 -3.45 3.71 -10.30
N PHE A 262 -4.41 4.56 -9.94
CA PHE A 262 -5.74 4.61 -10.58
C PHE A 262 -5.72 5.25 -11.98
N LYS A 263 -4.62 5.91 -12.39
CA LYS A 263 -4.43 6.39 -13.76
C LYS A 263 -3.71 5.39 -14.66
N ASN A 264 -3.18 4.31 -14.09
CA ASN A 264 -2.37 3.34 -14.81
C ASN A 264 -3.04 1.96 -14.83
N LYS A 265 -2.68 1.15 -15.83
CA LYS A 265 -3.11 -0.26 -15.88
C LYS A 265 -2.53 -1.02 -14.67
N PRO A 266 -3.26 -2.00 -14.12
CA PRO A 266 -4.59 -2.43 -14.54
C PRO A 266 -5.76 -1.63 -13.92
N LEU A 267 -5.53 -0.74 -12.94
CA LEU A 267 -6.61 -0.09 -12.17
C LEU A 267 -7.34 1.04 -12.91
N ASN A 268 -6.78 1.60 -13.97
CA ASN A 268 -7.43 2.65 -14.78
C ASN A 268 -8.72 2.21 -15.50
N ARG A 269 -9.11 0.95 -15.37
CA ARG A 269 -10.38 0.40 -15.85
C ARG A 269 -11.51 0.48 -14.81
N LEU A 270 -11.20 0.92 -13.58
CA LEU A 270 -12.14 1.09 -12.46
C LEU A 270 -12.64 2.53 -12.34
#